data_AF-A0A931IKY0-F1
#
_entry.id   AF-A0A931IKY0-F1
#
_cell.length_a   1.000
_cell.length_b   1.000
_cell.length_c   1.000
_cell.angle_alpha   90.00
_cell.angle_beta   90.00
_cell.angle_gamma   90.00
#
_symmetry.space_group_name_H-M   'P 1'
#
loop_
_entity.id
_entity.type
_entity.pdbx_description
1 polymer ?
#
loop_
_entity_poly.entity_id
_entity_poly.type
_entity_poly.pdbx_seq_one_letter_code
_entity_poly.pdbx_strand_id
1 'polypeptide(L)' 'MDKHLLIQLEQLRNEMVETAISEQNLLHRDVLVLSQTLDEIIVRVQSERRTLAKVT' A
#
# COMPACT_ATOMS: atom_id res chain seq x y z
N MET A 1 -9.91 -7.49 10.88
CA MET A 1 -8.82 -6.84 10.12
C MET A 1 -7.67 -6.64 11.08
N ASP A 2 -6.49 -7.17 10.77
CA ASP A 2 -5.32 -6.98 11.61
C ASP A 2 -4.97 -5.50 11.72
N LYS A 3 -5.12 -4.94 12.92
CA LYS A 3 -4.81 -3.53 13.22
C LYS A 3 -3.38 -3.15 12.83
N HIS A 4 -2.46 -4.11 12.92
CA HIS A 4 -1.06 -3.95 12.53
C HIS A 4 -0.90 -3.74 11.01
N LEU A 5 -1.69 -4.44 10.21
CA LEU A 5 -1.62 -4.34 8.75
C LEU A 5 -2.13 -2.98 8.27
N LEU A 6 -3.18 -2.46 8.92
CA LEU A 6 -3.73 -1.15 8.62
C LEU A 6 -2.72 -0.03 8.92
N ILE A 7 -2.04 -0.11 10.07
CA ILE A 7 -1.02 0.86 10.48
C ILE A 7 0.17 0.87 9.52
N GLN A 8 0.66 -0.31 9.13
CA GLN A 8 1.75 -0.42 8.15
C GLN A 8 1.37 0.18 6.79
N LEU A 9 0.12 -0.02 6.36
CA LEU A 9 -0.37 0.54 5.10
C LEU A 9 -0.47 2.07 5.16
N GLU A 10 -0.94 2.62 6.28
CA GLU A 10 -0.99 4.08 6.46
C GLU A 10 0.39 4.73 6.56
N GLN A 11 1.35 4.06 7.20
CA GLN A 11 2.74 4.51 7.26
C GLN A 11 3.37 4.56 5.86
N LEU A 12 3.22 3.48 5.09
CA LEU A 12 3.76 3.40 3.74
C LEU A 12 3.14 4.44 2.80
N ARG A 13 1.83 4.69 2.95
CA ARG A 13 1.13 5.74 2.20
C ARG A 13 1.70 7.12 2.53
N ASN A 14 1.94 7.42 3.80
CA ASN A 14 2.47 8.71 4.20
C ASN A 14 3.89 8.92 3.68
N GLU A 15 4.77 7.91 3.75
CA GLU A 15 6.12 7.99 3.16
C GLU A 15 6.09 8.25 1.66
N MET A 16 5.17 7.61 0.93
CA MET A 16 4.99 7.84 -0.50
C MET A 16 4.57 9.28 -0.81
N VAL A 17 3.64 9.83 -0.03
CA VAL A 17 3.16 11.22 -0.19
C VAL A 17 4.26 12.22 0.17
N GLU A 18 4.99 12.02 1.26
CA GLU A 18 6.11 12.88 1.66
C GLU A 18 7.22 12.88 0.61
N THR A 19 7.57 11.71 0.08
CA THR A 19 8.58 11.57 -0.98
C THR A 19 8.13 12.24 -2.27
N ALA A 20 6.86 12.07 -2.66
CA ALA A 20 6.29 12.74 -3.84
C ALA A 20 6.28 14.27 -3.72
N ILE A 21 6.00 14.79 -2.53
CA ILE A 21 6.03 16.23 -2.23
C ILE A 21 7.47 16.74 -2.25
N SER A 22 8.40 16.01 -1.62
CA SER A 22 9.83 16.37 -1.56
C SER A 22 10.46 16.44 -2.95
N GLU A 23 10.21 15.43 -3.78
CA GLU A 23 10.78 15.33 -5.13
C GLU A 23 10.01 16.18 -6.17
N GLN A 24 8.87 16.77 -5.78
CA GLN A 24 7.90 17.44 -6.66
C GLN A 24 7.52 16.63 -7.91
N ASN A 25 7.71 15.31 -7.85
CA ASN A 25 7.62 14.44 -9.00
C ASN A 25 7.12 13.06 -8.59
N LEU A 26 5.91 12.75 -9.04
CA LEU A 26 5.28 11.45 -8.83
C LEU A 26 5.94 10.32 -9.64
N LEU A 27 6.77 10.68 -10.62
CA LEU A 27 7.54 9.74 -11.44
C LEU A 27 8.94 9.48 -10.86
N HIS A 28 9.26 10.02 -9.67
CA HIS A 28 10.50 9.68 -9.01
C HIS A 28 10.53 8.18 -8.71
N ARG A 29 11.68 7.54 -8.95
CA ARG A 29 11.83 6.08 -8.85
C ARG A 29 11.35 5.55 -7.49
N ASP A 30 11.61 6.29 -6.42
CA ASP A 30 11.22 5.87 -5.07
C ASP A 30 9.70 5.96 -4.85
N VAL A 31 9.03 6.97 -5.43
CA VAL A 31 7.56 7.07 -5.41
C VAL A 31 6.93 5.91 -6.20
N LEU A 32 7.52 5.54 -7.33
CA LEU A 32 7.06 4.41 -8.14
C LEU A 32 7.24 3.08 -7.41
N VAL A 33 8.38 2.87 -6.75
CA VAL A 33 8.64 1.65 -5.95
C VAL A 33 7.67 1.56 -4.77
N LEU A 34 7.41 2.67 -4.08
CA LEU A 34 6.45 2.72 -2.97
C LEU A 34 5.02 2.46 -3.46
N SER A 35 4.63 3.01 -4.61
CA SER A 35 3.32 2.76 -5.22
C SER A 35 3.15 1.29 -5.62
N GLN A 36 4.16 0.68 -6.22
CA GLN A 36 4.12 -0.74 -6.61
C GLN A 36 4.01 -1.66 -5.39
N THR A 37 4.77 -1.35 -4.33
CA THR A 37 4.72 -2.10 -3.08
C THR A 37 3.33 -2.00 -2.42
N LEU A 38 2.72 -0.80 -2.46
CA LEU A 38 1.37 -0.59 -1.94
C LEU A 38 0.32 -1.38 -2.74
N ASP A 39 0.43 -1.40 -4.06
CA ASP A 39 -0.49 -2.15 -4.93
C ASP A 39 -0.42 -3.67 -4.67
N GLU A 40 0.78 -4.22 -4.49
CA GLU A 40 0.96 -5.64 -4.14
C GLU A 40 0.26 -6.01 -2.81
N ILE A 41 0.39 -5.15 -1.80
CA ILE A 41 -0.26 -5.34 -0.51
C ILE A 41 -1.79 -5.28 -0.66
N ILE A 42 -2.31 -4.32 -1.43
CA ILE A 42 -3.74 -4.18 -1.68
C ILE A 42 -4.29 -5.44 -2.36
N VAL A 43 -3.63 -5.93 -3.41
CA VAL A 43 -4.05 -7.14 -4.13
C VAL A 43 -4.05 -8.34 -3.19
N ARG A 44 -3.01 -8.49 -2.36
CA ARG A 44 -2.91 -9.58 -1.40
C ARG A 44 -4.05 -9.54 -0.38
N VAL A 45 -4.29 -8.40 0.25
CA VAL A 45 -5.39 -8.22 1.22
C VAL A 45 -6.75 -8.49 0.56
N GLN A 46 -6.98 -8.02 -0.66
CA GLN A 46 -8.22 -8.27 -1.37
C GLN A 46 -8.41 -9.76 -1.72
N SER A 47 -7.33 -10.46 -2.10
CA SER A 47 -7.37 -11.89 -2.38
C SER A 47 -7.71 -12.70 -1.13
N GLU A 48 -7.09 -12.38 0.01
CA GLU A 48 -7.37 -13.00 1.30
C GLU A 48 -8.83 -12.77 1.73
N ARG A 49 -9.34 -11.54 1.57
CA ARG A 49 -10.75 -11.21 1.83
C ARG A 49 -11.72 -11.99 0.93
N ARG A 50 -11.41 -12.17 -0.36
CA ARG A 50 -12.25 -12.97 -1.28
C ARG A 50 -12.24 -14.45 -0.91
N THR A 51 -11.11 -14.99 -0.48
CA THR A 51 -11.00 -16.37 -0.04
C THR A 51 -11.79 -16.59 1.25
N LEU A 52 -11.67 -15.70 2.24
CA LEU A 52 -12.47 -15.74 3.48
C LEU A 52 -13.98 -15.63 3.20
N ALA A 53 -14.38 -14.76 2.26
CA ALA A 53 -15.78 -14.58 1.88
C ALA A 53 -16.38 -15.75 1.07
N LYS A 54 -15.55 -16.64 0.48
CA LYS A 54 -16.00 -17.85 -0.21
C LYS A 54 -16.14 -19.07 0.72
N VAL A 55 -15.55 -19.01 1.91
CA VAL A 55 -15.54 -20.10 2.89
C VAL A 55 -16.64 -19.92 3.96
N THR A 56 -17.30 -18.76 3.98
CA THR A 56 -18.46 -18.46 4.84
C THR A 56 -19.74 -18.54 4.01
#